data_AF-A0A8I3AEM5-F1
#
_entry.id   AF-A0A8I3AEM5-F1
#
_cell.length_a   1.000
_cell.length_b   1.000
_cell.length_c   1.000
_cell.angle_alpha   90.00
_cell.angle_beta   90.00
_cell.angle_gamma   90.00
#
_symmetry.space_group_name_H-M   'P 1'
#
loop_
_entity.id
_entity.type
_entity.pdbx_description
1 polymer ?
#
loop_
_entity_poly.entity_id
_entity_poly.type
_entity_poly.pdbx_seq_one_letter_code
_entity_poly.pdbx_strand_id
1 'polypeptide(L)'
;MSRSPAPEIHAAMQRRIFALEEENAKLIGKMVRRPIQTYIREGRAIRRLVSLSDPVVDLIREYDQRVLLANGPNDIENANSTDKQERTYRSYKKLVEWCPSVTGLMQAHDSDELEHACGEVSIYHSS
;
A
#
# COMPACT_ATOMS: atom_id res chain seq x y z
N MET A 1 -64.00 1.65 -22.02
CA MET A 1 -63.64 2.79 -21.14
C MET A 1 -62.46 2.36 -20.28
N SER A 2 -61.25 2.80 -20.64
CA SER A 2 -60.03 2.46 -19.90
C SER A 2 -59.95 3.32 -18.64
N ARG A 3 -60.07 2.71 -17.46
CA ARG A 3 -59.89 3.38 -16.17
C ARG A 3 -58.42 3.77 -16.04
N SER A 4 -58.12 5.05 -16.17
CA SER A 4 -56.81 5.61 -15.84
C SER A 4 -56.40 5.18 -14.43
N PRO A 5 -55.17 4.71 -14.18
CA PRO A 5 -54.75 4.34 -12.84
C PRO A 5 -54.87 5.56 -11.93
N ALA A 6 -55.54 5.37 -10.79
CA ALA A 6 -55.92 6.43 -9.87
C ALA A 6 -54.70 7.31 -9.50
N PRO A 7 -54.85 8.65 -9.43
CA PRO A 7 -53.76 9.60 -9.19
C PRO A 7 -52.95 9.30 -7.91
N GLU A 8 -53.53 8.58 -6.95
CA GLU A 8 -52.87 8.08 -5.75
C GLU A 8 -51.76 7.05 -6.05
N ILE A 9 -51.97 6.16 -7.01
CA ILE A 9 -50.98 5.16 -7.45
C ILE A 9 -49.79 5.88 -8.09
N HIS A 10 -50.07 6.89 -8.92
CA HIS A 10 -49.04 7.71 -9.55
C HIS A 10 -48.21 8.49 -8.50
N ALA A 11 -48.86 9.09 -7.52
CA ALA A 11 -48.19 9.82 -6.43
C ALA A 11 -47.39 8.89 -5.50
N ALA A 12 -47.85 7.65 -5.27
CA ALA A 12 -47.10 6.65 -4.51
C ALA A 12 -45.85 6.19 -5.27
N MET A 13 -45.97 5.97 -6.58
CA MET A 13 -44.83 5.63 -7.44
C MET A 13 -43.79 6.74 -7.49
N GLN A 14 -44.20 8.00 -7.63
CA GLN A 14 -43.27 9.14 -7.62
C GLN A 14 -42.50 9.26 -6.30
N ARG A 15 -43.18 9.07 -5.16
CA ARG A 15 -42.52 9.03 -3.85
C ARG A 15 -41.52 7.89 -3.74
N ARG A 16 -41.86 6.71 -4.29
CA ARG A 16 -40.95 5.56 -4.31
C ARG A 16 -39.74 5.79 -5.19
N ILE A 17 -39.92 6.41 -6.36
CA ILE A 17 -38.82 6.78 -7.26
C ILE A 17 -37.85 7.73 -6.54
N PHE A 18 -38.37 8.81 -5.95
CA PHE A 18 -37.53 9.77 -5.23
C PHE A 18 -36.73 9.14 -4.09
N ALA A 19 -37.37 8.28 -3.28
CA ALA A 19 -36.69 7.57 -2.19
C ALA A 19 -35.56 6.65 -2.71
N LEU A 20 -35.79 5.97 -3.85
CA LEU A 20 -34.79 5.11 -4.47
C LEU A 20 -33.64 5.90 -5.09
N GLU A 21 -33.92 7.07 -5.69
CA GLU A 21 -32.90 7.97 -6.23
C GLU A 21 -32.01 8.53 -5.11
N GLU A 22 -32.61 8.91 -3.98
CA GLU A 22 -31.86 9.38 -2.80
C GLU A 22 -30.98 8.26 -2.21
N GLU A 23 -31.50 7.04 -2.12
CA GLU A 23 -30.73 5.88 -1.67
C GLU A 23 -29.57 5.56 -2.62
N ASN A 24 -29.82 5.60 -3.93
CA ASN A 24 -28.77 5.42 -4.95
C ASN A 24 -27.69 6.49 -4.83
N ALA A 25 -28.05 7.77 -4.65
CA ALA A 25 -27.07 8.84 -4.46
C ALA A 25 -26.18 8.59 -3.22
N LYS A 26 -26.76 8.13 -2.12
CA LYS A 26 -26.03 7.76 -0.90
C LYS A 26 -25.11 6.55 -1.13
N LEU A 27 -25.56 5.54 -1.85
CA LEU A 27 -24.76 4.34 -2.16
C LEU A 27 -23.60 4.65 -3.09
N ILE A 28 -23.83 5.44 -4.14
CA ILE A 28 -22.78 5.91 -5.05
C ILE A 28 -21.73 6.73 -4.28
N GLY A 29 -22.18 7.65 -3.40
CA GLY A 29 -21.27 8.40 -2.53
C GLY A 29 -20.43 7.52 -1.59
N LYS A 30 -20.97 6.37 -1.13
CA LYS A 30 -20.22 5.38 -0.34
C LYS A 30 -19.26 4.54 -1.18
N MET A 31 -19.61 4.22 -2.43
CA MET A 31 -18.73 3.46 -3.34
C MET A 31 -17.52 4.29 -3.78
N VAL A 32 -17.70 5.58 -4.08
CA VAL A 32 -16.61 6.49 -4.42
C VAL A 32 -15.61 6.65 -3.27
N ARG A 33 -16.05 6.43 -2.02
CA ARG A 33 -15.19 6.48 -0.82
C ARG A 33 -14.27 5.27 -0.62
N ARG A 34 -14.43 4.17 -1.36
CA ARG A 34 -13.43 3.09 -1.39
C ARG A 34 -12.60 3.26 -2.67
N PRO A 35 -11.37 3.79 -2.59
CA PRO A 35 -10.61 4.07 -3.79
C PRO A 35 -10.27 2.74 -4.47
N ILE A 36 -10.72 2.56 -5.71
CA ILE A 36 -10.16 1.56 -6.64
C ILE A 36 -8.61 1.65 -6.67
N GLN A 37 -8.08 2.83 -6.37
CA GLN A 37 -6.65 3.09 -6.22
C GLN A 37 -5.99 2.28 -5.10
N THR A 38 -6.69 1.92 -4.02
CA THR A 38 -6.11 1.18 -2.88
C THR A 38 -5.66 -0.21 -3.32
N TYR A 39 -6.54 -0.97 -3.97
CA TYR A 39 -6.21 -2.31 -4.48
C TYR A 39 -5.15 -2.29 -5.58
N ILE A 40 -5.12 -1.24 -6.42
CA ILE A 40 -4.08 -1.08 -7.44
C ILE A 40 -2.71 -0.82 -6.80
N ARG A 41 -2.66 -0.01 -5.74
CA ARG A 41 -1.42 0.28 -4.98
C ARG A 41 -0.95 -0.96 -4.22
N GLU A 42 -1.84 -1.65 -3.53
CA GLU A 42 -1.55 -2.91 -2.83
C GLU A 42 -1.04 -3.98 -3.80
N GLY A 43 -1.74 -4.20 -4.92
CA GLY A 43 -1.32 -5.17 -5.94
C GLY A 43 -0.02 -4.79 -6.64
N ARG A 44 0.37 -3.50 -6.67
CA ARG A 44 1.68 -3.05 -7.14
C ARG A 44 2.77 -3.35 -6.11
N ALA A 45 2.51 -3.12 -4.83
CA ALA A 45 3.43 -3.44 -3.74
C ALA A 45 3.71 -4.95 -3.67
N ILE A 46 2.66 -5.78 -3.74
CA ILE A 46 2.80 -7.24 -3.76
C ILE A 46 3.65 -7.68 -4.96
N ARG A 47 3.37 -7.17 -6.17
CA ARG A 47 4.16 -7.52 -7.36
C ARG A 47 5.63 -7.14 -7.22
N ARG A 48 5.93 -5.96 -6.67
CA ARG A 48 7.30 -5.54 -6.37
C ARG A 48 7.99 -6.52 -5.42
N LEU A 49 7.35 -6.88 -4.30
CA LEU A 49 7.89 -7.85 -3.35
C LEU A 49 8.14 -9.23 -3.97
N VAL A 50 7.19 -9.75 -4.75
CA VAL A 50 7.31 -11.04 -5.45
C VAL A 50 8.38 -11.00 -6.56
N SER A 51 8.73 -9.82 -7.07
CA SER A 51 9.75 -9.66 -8.10
C SER A 51 11.18 -9.64 -7.55
N LEU A 52 11.36 -9.69 -6.23
CA LEU A 52 12.67 -9.83 -5.62
C LEU A 52 13.23 -11.22 -5.92
N SER A 53 14.49 -11.29 -6.35
CA SER A 53 15.15 -12.55 -6.73
C SER A 53 15.44 -13.47 -5.56
N ASP A 54 15.57 -12.90 -4.36
CA ASP A 54 16.01 -13.57 -3.14
C ASP A 54 15.03 -13.29 -1.99
N PRO A 55 14.92 -14.19 -1.00
CA PRO A 55 14.10 -13.97 0.17
C PRO A 55 14.49 -12.70 0.93
N VAL A 56 13.51 -11.94 1.43
CA VAL A 56 13.73 -10.69 2.19
C VAL A 56 14.71 -10.89 3.35
N VAL A 57 14.66 -12.04 4.03
CA VAL A 57 15.58 -12.39 5.12
C VAL A 57 17.05 -12.41 4.65
N ASP A 58 17.31 -12.95 3.46
CA ASP A 58 18.66 -13.01 2.91
C ASP A 58 19.12 -11.63 2.40
N LEU A 59 18.19 -10.81 1.91
CA LEU A 59 18.48 -9.41 1.54
C LEU A 59 18.93 -8.59 2.76
N ILE A 60 18.20 -8.71 3.87
CA ILE A 60 18.52 -8.03 5.14
C ILE A 60 19.85 -8.55 5.69
N ARG A 61 20.03 -9.88 5.74
CA ARG A 61 21.28 -10.49 6.22
C ARG A 61 22.51 -10.00 5.45
N GLU A 62 22.42 -9.90 4.12
CA GLU A 62 23.51 -9.39 3.29
C GLU A 62 23.81 -7.92 3.61
N TYR A 63 22.78 -7.09 3.82
CA TYR A 63 22.98 -5.70 4.26
C TYR A 63 23.68 -5.64 5.62
N ASP A 64 23.19 -6.38 6.62
CA ASP A 64 23.78 -6.41 7.96
C ASP A 64 25.24 -6.86 7.91
N GLN A 65 25.54 -7.88 7.10
CA GLN A 65 26.90 -8.35 6.87
C GLN A 65 27.80 -7.25 6.29
N ARG A 66 27.32 -6.48 5.31
CA ARG A 66 28.08 -5.37 4.73
C ARG A 66 28.28 -4.22 5.72
N VAL A 67 27.29 -3.93 6.56
CA VAL A 67 27.41 -2.93 7.64
C VAL A 67 28.48 -3.35 8.64
N LEU A 68 28.50 -4.62 9.06
CA LEU A 68 29.50 -5.15 9.98
C LEU A 68 30.92 -5.13 9.43
N LEU A 69 31.08 -5.27 8.11
CA LEU A 69 32.38 -5.31 7.43
C LEU A 69 32.87 -3.93 6.98
N ALA A 70 32.00 -2.92 6.97
CA ALA A 70 32.33 -1.58 6.52
C ALA A 70 33.01 -0.77 7.63
N ASN A 71 34.14 -0.12 7.31
CA ASN A 71 34.78 0.84 8.21
C ASN A 71 34.21 2.26 8.04
N GLY A 72 33.29 2.45 7.09
CA GLY A 72 32.58 3.69 6.81
C GLY A 72 31.50 3.49 5.74
N PRO A 73 30.61 4.47 5.55
CA PRO A 73 29.47 4.35 4.63
C PRO A 73 29.86 4.08 3.16
N ASN A 74 31.06 4.52 2.75
CA ASN A 74 31.59 4.27 1.40
C ASN A 74 32.12 2.84 1.20
N ASP A 75 32.39 2.11 2.28
CA ASP A 75 32.96 0.76 2.22
C ASP A 75 31.88 -0.32 2.02
N ILE A 76 30.63 0.00 2.35
CA ILE A 76 29.47 -0.90 2.16
C ILE A 76 29.28 -1.26 0.67
N GLU A 77 29.53 -0.29 -0.22
CA GLU A 77 29.39 -0.49 -1.67
C GLU A 77 30.61 -1.13 -2.32
N ASN A 78 31.80 -0.96 -1.73
CA ASN A 78 33.08 -1.40 -2.29
C ASN A 78 33.62 -2.69 -1.66
N ALA A 79 32.81 -3.39 -0.85
CA ALA A 79 33.20 -4.66 -0.27
C ALA A 79 33.53 -5.68 -1.38
N ASN A 80 34.67 -6.39 -1.25
CA ASN A 80 35.05 -7.49 -2.13
C ASN A 80 33.99 -8.61 -2.03
N SER A 81 33.01 -8.55 -2.92
CA SER A 81 31.79 -9.36 -2.87
C SER A 81 31.78 -10.35 -4.03
N THR A 82 31.25 -11.55 -3.78
CA THR A 82 30.94 -12.48 -4.86
C THR A 82 29.78 -11.95 -5.73
N ASP A 83 29.68 -12.43 -6.98
CA ASP A 83 28.56 -12.06 -7.87
C ASP A 83 27.18 -12.34 -7.27
N LYS A 84 27.08 -13.38 -6.44
CA LYS A 84 25.84 -13.72 -5.73
C LYS A 84 25.51 -12.65 -4.67
N GLN A 85 26.48 -12.29 -3.82
CA GLN A 85 26.31 -11.27 -2.80
C GLN A 85 25.98 -9.90 -3.40
N GLU A 86 26.62 -9.56 -4.52
CA GLU A 86 26.34 -8.31 -5.22
C GLU A 86 24.92 -8.30 -5.82
N ARG A 87 24.46 -9.43 -6.38
CA ARG A 87 23.07 -9.56 -6.83
C ARG A 87 22.08 -9.43 -5.68
N THR A 88 22.32 -10.11 -4.56
CA THR A 88 21.49 -10.06 -3.36
C THR A 88 21.44 -8.63 -2.81
N TYR A 89 22.58 -7.94 -2.71
CA TYR A 89 22.63 -6.55 -2.26
C TYR A 89 21.89 -5.57 -3.21
N ARG A 90 21.96 -5.77 -4.52
CA ARG A 90 21.16 -4.98 -5.47
C ARG A 90 19.66 -5.20 -5.28
N SER A 91 19.25 -6.43 -5.00
CA SER A 91 17.85 -6.74 -4.68
C SER A 91 17.43 -6.12 -3.34
N TYR A 92 18.32 -6.04 -2.35
CA TYR A 92 18.10 -5.27 -1.13
C TYR A 92 17.89 -3.77 -1.42
N LYS A 93 18.74 -3.16 -2.26
CA LYS A 93 18.57 -1.74 -2.65
C LYS A 93 17.20 -1.48 -3.29
N LYS A 94 16.72 -2.40 -4.14
CA LYS A 94 15.37 -2.33 -4.73
C LYS A 94 14.26 -2.44 -3.68
N LEU A 95 14.42 -3.33 -2.69
CA LEU A 95 13.47 -3.47 -1.59
C LEU A 95 13.31 -2.15 -0.84
N VAL A 96 14.42 -1.52 -0.45
CA VAL A 96 14.42 -0.24 0.27
C VAL A 96 13.86 0.90 -0.59
N GLU A 97 14.20 0.94 -1.89
CA GLU A 97 13.63 1.92 -2.83
C GLU A 97 12.10 1.78 -2.96
N TRP A 98 11.59 0.54 -2.98
CA TRP A 98 10.17 0.27 -3.13
C TRP A 98 9.37 0.40 -1.84
N CYS A 99 10.02 0.14 -0.70
CA CYS A 99 9.42 0.14 0.62
C CYS A 99 10.34 0.89 1.61
N PRO A 100 10.32 2.24 1.60
CA PRO A 100 11.19 3.05 2.49
C PRO A 100 10.98 2.77 3.98
N SER A 101 9.79 2.31 4.37
CA SER A 101 9.49 1.89 5.74
C SER A 101 10.37 0.75 6.23
N VAL A 102 10.91 -0.09 5.33
CA VAL A 102 11.86 -1.16 5.70
C VAL A 102 13.11 -0.56 6.32
N THR A 103 13.62 0.56 5.81
CA THR A 103 14.78 1.24 6.39
C THR A 103 14.48 1.75 7.79
N GLY A 104 13.29 2.33 8.00
CA GLY A 104 12.84 2.77 9.33
C GLY A 104 12.74 1.61 10.31
N LEU A 105 12.19 0.47 9.88
CA LEU A 105 12.11 -0.74 10.68
C LEU A 105 13.48 -1.32 11.04
N MET A 106 14.45 -1.22 10.13
CA MET A 106 15.81 -1.70 10.37
C MET A 106 16.62 -0.78 11.29
N GLN A 107 16.25 0.50 11.39
CA GLN A 107 16.90 1.49 12.25
C GLN A 107 16.22 1.65 13.61
N ALA A 108 14.96 1.22 13.73
CA ALA A 108 14.22 1.25 14.98
C ALA A 108 14.87 0.30 15.98
N HIS A 109 15.45 0.85 17.04
CA HIS A 109 16.11 0.07 18.09
C HIS A 109 15.12 -0.37 19.18
N ASP A 110 13.95 0.27 19.28
CA ASP A 110 12.92 0.02 20.29
C ASP A 110 11.51 -0.21 19.70
N SER A 111 10.68 -0.96 20.43
CA SER A 111 9.31 -1.36 20.02
C SER A 111 8.35 -0.17 19.80
N ASP A 112 8.59 0.97 20.45
CA ASP A 112 7.73 2.16 20.34
C ASP A 112 8.02 2.96 19.04
N GLU A 113 9.23 2.83 18.47
CA GLU A 113 9.59 3.44 17.17
C GLU A 113 8.99 2.67 15.97
N LEU A 114 8.64 1.39 16.19
CA LEU A 114 8.05 0.52 15.17
C LEU A 114 6.64 0.98 14.76
N GLU A 115 5.83 1.45 15.72
CA GLU A 115 4.50 2.00 15.45
C GLU A 115 4.58 3.31 14.65
N HIS A 116 5.60 4.13 14.90
CA HIS A 116 5.81 5.39 14.18
C HIS A 116 6.29 5.14 12.74
N ALA A 117 7.24 4.21 12.54
CA ALA A 117 7.75 3.84 11.21
C ALA A 117 6.67 3.22 10.29
N CYS A 118 5.66 2.56 10.88
CA CYS A 118 4.51 2.03 10.15
C CYS A 118 3.33 3.02 10.03
N GLY A 119 3.20 3.98 10.94
CA GLY A 119 2.08 4.92 11.03
C GLY A 119 2.11 6.10 10.05
N GLU A 120 3.29 6.51 9.58
CA GLU A 120 3.43 7.69 8.68
C GLU A 120 2.81 7.51 7.28
N VAL A 121 2.45 6.28 6.88
CA VAL A 121 1.80 6.05 5.57
C VAL A 121 0.32 6.45 5.57
N SER A 122 -0.28 6.77 6.72
CA SER A 122 -1.73 7.03 6.83
C SER A 122 -2.14 8.52 6.92
N ILE A 123 -1.22 9.48 6.92
CA ILE A 123 -1.53 10.91 7.13
C ILE A 123 -1.42 11.73 5.83
N TYR A 124 -2.06 11.28 4.75
CA TYR A 124 -2.29 12.14 3.56
C TYR A 124 -3.67 11.88 2.92
N HIS A 125 -4.71 11.62 3.70
CA HIS A 125 -6.08 11.45 3.18
C HIS A 125 -7.15 12.16 4.02
N SER A 126 -6.86 13.37 4.51
CA SER A 126 -7.87 14.28 5.04
C SER A 126 -7.58 15.73 4.64
N SER A 127 -8.08 16.13 3.47
CA SER A 127 -8.48 17.51 3.14
C SER A 127 -9.41 17.46 1.93
#